data_AF-A0A9P9IC84-F1
#
_entry.id   AF-A0A9P9IC84-F1
#
_cell.length_a   1.000
_cell.length_b   1.000
_cell.length_c   1.000
_cell.angle_alpha   90.00
_cell.angle_beta   90.00
_cell.angle_gamma   90.00
#
_symmetry.space_group_name_H-M   'P 1'
#
loop_
_entity.id
_entity.type
_entity.pdbx_description
1 polymer ?
#
loop_
_entity_poly.entity_id
_entity_poly.type
_entity_poly.pdbx_seq_one_letter_code
_entity_poly.pdbx_strand_id
1 'polypeptide(L)'
;MLVQQKRRLQLRLQQQYLLPYVVYLTEGRNSTMVSELEAVLTGLVEEPADLYASNTNSLGMNFWTLPLNPDEANKLRKDAGVGSVMLQCGSDINPCFDPSTSLMWQEDAESQLSYVSWPNKVDRTPFSDIKGRYYFDDSNGKDVDVWIMDTGATIEHP
;
A
#
# COMPACT_ATOMS: atom_id res chain seq x y z
N MET A 1 -32.82 27.57 11.69
CA MET A 1 -31.43 28.07 11.69
C MET A 1 -30.38 26.96 11.88
N LEU A 2 -30.52 26.06 12.86
CA LEU A 2 -29.52 24.99 13.11
C LEU A 2 -29.25 24.04 11.92
N VAL A 3 -30.26 23.71 11.11
CA VAL A 3 -30.10 22.82 9.94
C VAL A 3 -29.26 23.49 8.84
N GLN A 4 -29.42 24.81 8.62
CA GLN A 4 -28.63 25.55 7.64
C GLN A 4 -27.18 25.78 8.10
N GLN A 5 -26.95 25.93 9.42
CA GLN A 5 -25.60 25.99 9.98
C GLN A 5 -24.86 24.66 9.89
N LYS A 6 -25.52 23.52 10.18
CA LYS A 6 -24.93 22.18 9.97
C LYS A 6 -24.62 21.89 8.50
N ARG A 7 -25.50 22.30 7.57
CA ARG A 7 -25.27 22.12 6.12
C ARG A 7 -24.13 23.01 5.61
N ARG A 8 -23.98 24.23 6.14
CA ARG A 8 -22.83 25.11 5.85
C ARG A 8 -21.52 24.59 6.45
N LEU A 9 -21.55 23.94 7.62
CA LEU A 9 -20.37 23.29 8.19
C LEU A 9 -19.97 22.03 7.41
N GLN A 10 -20.94 21.20 6.98
CA GLN A 10 -20.69 20.06 6.09
C GLN A 10 -20.17 20.49 4.72
N LEU A 11 -20.72 21.56 4.13
CA LEU A 11 -20.23 22.11 2.86
C LEU A 11 -18.84 22.78 3.00
N ARG A 12 -18.52 23.39 4.16
CA ARG A 12 -17.16 23.87 4.49
C ARG A 12 -16.18 22.75 4.80
N LEU A 13 -16.63 21.58 5.25
CA LEU A 13 -15.80 20.39 5.41
C LEU A 13 -15.60 19.65 4.07
N GLN A 14 -16.50 19.85 3.10
CA GLN A 14 -16.36 19.33 1.74
C GLN A 14 -15.49 20.20 0.83
N GLN A 15 -15.24 21.46 1.19
CA GLN A 15 -14.29 22.32 0.49
C GLN A 15 -12.97 22.41 1.28
N GLN A 16 -11.85 22.09 0.61
CA GLN A 16 -10.47 22.51 0.96
C GLN A 16 -9.63 21.69 1.96
N TYR A 17 -9.80 20.38 2.07
CA TYR A 17 -8.69 19.56 2.59
C TYR A 17 -8.17 18.68 1.47
N LEU A 18 -7.00 19.05 0.97
CA LEU A 18 -6.21 18.20 0.11
C LEU A 18 -5.68 17.03 0.93
N LEU A 19 -5.87 15.82 0.42
CA LEU A 19 -5.40 14.60 1.03
C LEU A 19 -4.43 13.90 0.10
N PRO A 20 -3.42 13.20 0.63
CA PRO A 20 -2.47 12.48 -0.22
C PRO A 20 -3.15 11.26 -0.85
N TYR A 21 -3.20 11.20 -2.18
CA TYR A 21 -3.70 10.05 -2.92
C TYR A 21 -2.58 9.39 -3.72
N VAL A 22 -2.67 8.08 -3.85
CA VAL A 22 -1.87 7.26 -4.77
C VAL A 22 -2.72 6.96 -6.01
N VAL A 23 -2.18 7.24 -7.19
CA VAL A 23 -2.81 6.99 -8.48
C VAL A 23 -2.02 5.93 -9.23
N TYR A 24 -2.72 4.93 -9.76
CA TYR A 24 -2.16 3.88 -10.62
C TYR A 24 -2.82 3.91 -11.99
N LEU A 25 -2.05 3.63 -13.03
CA LEU A 25 -2.56 3.39 -14.37
C LEU A 25 -3.25 2.02 -14.49
N THR A 26 -4.18 1.91 -15.43
CA THR A 26 -4.75 0.63 -15.84
C THR A 26 -3.69 -0.26 -16.51
N GLU A 27 -2.81 0.35 -17.30
CA GLU A 27 -1.68 -0.31 -17.97
C GLU A 27 -0.36 0.39 -17.62
N GLY A 28 0.25 0.01 -16.50
CA GLY A 28 1.41 0.70 -15.92
C GLY A 28 2.72 0.73 -16.73
N ARG A 29 2.74 0.22 -17.97
CA ARG A 29 3.91 0.19 -18.87
C ARG A 29 3.69 0.87 -20.23
N ASN A 30 2.48 1.33 -20.53
CA ASN A 30 2.21 1.99 -21.79
C ASN A 30 2.73 3.44 -21.73
N SER A 31 3.84 3.72 -22.43
CA SER A 31 4.50 5.03 -22.38
C SER A 31 3.58 6.18 -22.77
N THR A 32 2.65 5.96 -23.70
CA THR A 32 1.68 6.99 -24.10
C THR A 32 0.71 7.30 -22.97
N MET A 33 0.16 6.28 -22.31
CA MET A 33 -0.76 6.47 -21.19
C MET A 33 -0.06 7.10 -19.97
N VAL A 34 1.21 6.77 -19.75
CA VAL A 34 2.05 7.40 -18.72
C VAL A 34 2.16 8.91 -18.97
N SER A 35 2.56 9.33 -20.18
CA SER A 35 2.70 10.75 -20.48
C SER A 35 1.36 11.50 -20.48
N GLU A 36 0.28 10.86 -20.93
CA GLU A 36 -1.07 11.45 -20.88
C GLU A 36 -1.54 11.67 -19.44
N LEU A 37 -1.37 10.66 -18.57
CA LEU A 37 -1.74 10.79 -17.17
C LEU A 37 -0.85 11.81 -16.45
N GLU A 38 0.45 11.83 -16.69
CA GLU A 38 1.35 12.84 -16.11
C GLU A 38 0.93 14.27 -16.45
N ALA A 39 0.50 14.52 -17.69
CA ALA A 39 0.00 15.83 -18.09
C ALA A 39 -1.28 16.20 -17.32
N VAL A 40 -2.19 15.25 -17.12
CA VAL A 40 -3.41 15.46 -16.31
C VAL A 40 -3.05 15.76 -14.86
N LEU A 41 -2.19 14.94 -14.24
CA LEU A 41 -1.81 15.07 -12.83
C LEU A 41 -1.03 16.36 -12.56
N THR A 42 -0.15 16.77 -13.48
CA THR A 42 0.57 18.04 -13.40
C THR A 42 -0.39 19.23 -13.41
N GLY A 43 -1.50 19.14 -14.14
CA GLY A 43 -2.53 20.18 -14.15
C GLY A 43 -3.38 20.26 -12.87
N LEU A 44 -3.25 19.30 -11.95
CA LEU A 44 -3.99 19.24 -10.69
C LEU A 44 -3.18 19.72 -9.48
N VAL A 45 -1.88 19.96 -9.64
CA VAL A 45 -1.01 20.48 -8.58
C VAL A 45 -0.64 21.94 -8.85
N GLU A 46 -0.57 22.75 -7.80
CA GLU A 46 -0.10 24.14 -7.92
C GLU A 46 1.43 24.20 -7.97
N GLU A 47 2.09 23.39 -7.14
CA GLU A 47 3.55 23.30 -7.06
C GLU A 47 4.01 21.95 -7.62
N PRO A 48 5.00 21.91 -8.53
CA PRO A 48 5.52 20.65 -9.09
C PRO A 48 6.04 19.67 -8.02
N ALA A 49 6.47 20.18 -6.86
CA ALA A 49 6.95 19.37 -5.74
C ALA A 49 5.85 18.53 -5.08
N ASP A 50 4.58 18.87 -5.29
CA ASP A 50 3.43 18.13 -4.74
C ASP A 50 3.10 16.88 -5.54
N LEU A 51 3.68 16.72 -6.74
CA LEU A 51 3.54 15.54 -7.57
C LEU A 51 4.81 14.69 -7.49
N TYR A 52 4.69 13.53 -6.86
CA TYR A 52 5.71 12.49 -6.94
C TYR A 52 5.30 11.45 -7.99
N ALA A 53 6.26 11.06 -8.83
CA ALA A 53 6.14 9.98 -9.79
C ALA A 53 7.15 8.89 -9.45
N SER A 54 6.69 7.65 -9.34
CA SER A 54 7.60 6.51 -9.23
C SER A 54 8.31 6.28 -10.56
N ASN A 55 9.61 5.99 -10.53
CA ASN A 55 10.36 5.65 -11.73
C ASN A 55 10.67 4.14 -11.75
N THR A 56 9.88 3.35 -12.48
CA THR A 56 10.12 1.90 -12.61
C THR A 56 10.78 1.56 -13.96
N ASN A 57 12.07 1.91 -14.10
CA ASN A 57 12.86 1.64 -15.31
C ASN A 57 13.07 0.13 -15.61
N SER A 58 12.85 -0.78 -14.66
CA SER A 58 13.19 -2.20 -14.82
C SER A 58 12.08 -3.17 -14.38
N LEU A 59 11.43 -2.95 -13.23
CA LEU A 59 10.37 -3.81 -12.71
C LEU A 59 9.40 -2.97 -11.87
N GLY A 60 8.12 -2.97 -12.23
CA GLY A 60 7.07 -2.32 -11.44
C GLY A 60 5.93 -1.78 -12.28
N MET A 61 4.93 -1.22 -11.60
CA MET A 61 3.92 -0.36 -12.19
C MET A 61 4.22 1.07 -11.77
N ASN A 62 4.15 2.01 -12.70
CA ASN A 62 4.23 3.42 -12.34
C ASN A 62 3.03 3.82 -11.46
N PHE A 63 3.31 4.58 -10.41
CA PHE A 63 2.33 5.23 -9.57
C PHE A 63 2.73 6.68 -9.31
N TRP A 64 1.74 7.49 -8.99
CA TRP A 64 1.92 8.87 -8.59
C TRP A 64 1.34 9.10 -7.23
N THR A 65 1.94 10.00 -6.46
CA THR A 65 1.32 10.51 -5.25
C THR A 65 1.18 12.01 -5.33
N LEU A 66 -0.02 12.50 -5.06
CA LEU A 66 -0.34 13.93 -5.09
C LEU A 66 -1.48 14.29 -4.14
N PRO A 67 -1.51 15.54 -3.63
CA PRO A 67 -2.62 16.06 -2.86
C PRO A 67 -3.84 16.28 -3.76
N LEU A 68 -4.99 15.68 -3.41
CA LEU A 68 -6.26 15.91 -4.11
C LEU A 68 -7.38 16.16 -3.10
N ASN A 69 -8.37 16.95 -3.50
CA ASN A 69 -9.64 16.92 -2.80
C ASN A 69 -10.47 15.68 -3.21
N PRO A 70 -11.47 15.27 -2.40
CA PRO A 70 -12.27 14.08 -2.71
C PRO A 70 -12.99 14.12 -4.07
N ASP A 71 -13.37 15.30 -4.55
CA ASP A 71 -14.06 15.46 -5.83
C ASP A 71 -13.10 15.24 -7.01
N GLU A 72 -11.88 15.75 -6.94
CA GLU A 72 -10.81 15.48 -7.90
C GLU A 72 -10.44 14.00 -7.93
N ALA A 73 -10.26 13.38 -6.76
CA ALA A 73 -10.01 11.94 -6.67
C ALA A 73 -11.15 11.13 -7.31
N ASN A 74 -12.41 11.52 -7.08
CA ASN A 74 -13.57 10.88 -7.70
C ASN A 74 -13.67 11.10 -9.21
N LYS A 75 -13.19 12.24 -9.73
CA LYS A 75 -13.11 12.50 -11.17
C LYS A 75 -12.03 11.63 -11.81
N LEU A 76 -10.83 11.59 -11.22
CA LEU A 76 -9.71 10.77 -11.71
C LEU A 76 -10.05 9.29 -11.76
N ARG A 77 -10.81 8.76 -10.79
CA ARG A 77 -11.29 7.35 -10.82
C ARG A 77 -12.10 6.98 -12.06
N LYS A 78 -12.65 7.97 -12.77
CA LYS A 78 -13.47 7.77 -13.97
C LYS A 78 -12.69 7.98 -15.26
N ASP A 79 -11.43 8.40 -15.16
CA ASP A 79 -10.55 8.54 -16.32
C ASP A 79 -10.18 7.15 -16.86
N ALA A 80 -10.24 6.98 -18.18
CA ALA A 80 -10.00 5.69 -18.82
C ALA A 80 -8.56 5.19 -18.63
N GLY A 81 -7.61 6.10 -18.42
CA GLY A 81 -6.21 5.75 -18.16
C GLY A 81 -5.94 5.28 -16.72
N VAL A 82 -6.83 5.58 -15.78
CA VAL A 82 -6.60 5.38 -14.35
C VAL A 82 -7.18 4.04 -13.88
N GLY A 83 -6.31 3.17 -13.40
CA GLY A 83 -6.67 1.87 -12.86
C GLY A 83 -7.15 1.96 -11.42
N SER A 84 -6.55 2.84 -10.61
CA SER A 84 -7.05 3.11 -9.26
C SER A 84 -6.59 4.46 -8.70
N VAL A 85 -7.40 5.01 -7.78
CA VAL A 85 -7.07 6.18 -6.96
C VAL A 85 -7.40 5.86 -5.52
N MET A 86 -6.36 5.72 -4.70
CA MET A 86 -6.47 5.29 -3.31
C MET A 86 -5.92 6.37 -2.39
N LEU A 87 -6.55 6.55 -1.23
CA LEU A 87 -5.99 7.43 -0.22
C LEU A 87 -4.66 6.81 0.24
N GLN A 88 -3.59 7.62 0.32
CA GLN A 88 -2.30 7.14 0.78
C GLN A 88 -2.42 6.74 2.25
N CYS A 89 -1.86 5.60 2.61
CA CYS A 89 -1.80 5.21 4.02
C CYS A 89 -0.77 6.07 4.76
N GLY A 90 -0.97 6.27 6.06
CA GLY A 90 -0.07 7.06 6.91
C GLY A 90 -0.60 8.45 7.26
N SER A 91 -1.85 8.74 6.88
CA SER A 91 -2.59 9.89 7.42
C SER A 91 -3.48 9.45 8.58
N ASP A 92 -3.84 10.38 9.47
CA ASP A 92 -4.72 10.10 10.63
C ASP A 92 -6.07 9.47 10.24
N ILE A 93 -6.53 9.78 9.02
CA ILE A 93 -7.78 9.28 8.44
C ILE A 93 -7.62 7.95 7.69
N ASN A 94 -6.39 7.54 7.38
CA ASN A 94 -6.08 6.28 6.70
C ASN A 94 -4.78 5.70 7.27
N PRO A 95 -4.81 5.17 8.50
CA PRO A 95 -3.63 4.58 9.11
C PRO A 95 -3.14 3.40 8.27
N CYS A 96 -1.83 3.27 8.13
CA CYS A 96 -1.24 2.08 7.49
C CYS A 96 -1.55 0.82 8.33
N PHE A 97 -1.51 -0.33 7.66
CA PHE A 97 -1.54 -1.61 8.35
C PHE A 97 -0.37 -1.69 9.35
N ASP A 98 -0.69 -1.95 10.61
CA ASP A 98 0.31 -2.19 11.65
C ASP A 98 0.53 -3.71 11.80
N PRO A 99 1.65 -4.25 11.31
CA PRO A 99 1.91 -5.68 11.37
C PRO A 99 2.07 -6.19 12.80
N SER A 100 2.40 -5.34 13.77
CA SER A 100 2.58 -5.74 15.17
C SER A 100 1.30 -6.32 15.78
N THR A 101 0.14 -5.89 15.28
CA THR A 101 -1.17 -6.37 15.72
C THR A 101 -1.49 -7.80 15.28
N SER A 102 -0.69 -8.35 14.36
CA SER A 102 -0.87 -9.70 13.79
C SER A 102 0.29 -10.65 14.13
N LEU A 103 1.28 -10.20 14.91
CA LEU A 103 2.38 -11.05 15.37
C LEU A 103 1.86 -12.02 16.43
N MET A 104 2.09 -13.31 16.19
CA MET A 104 1.81 -14.37 17.16
C MET A 104 3.11 -15.04 17.56
N TRP A 105 3.33 -15.21 18.86
CA TRP A 105 4.46 -15.94 19.40
C TRP A 105 4.10 -17.42 19.54
N GLN A 106 4.99 -18.29 19.07
CA GLN A 106 4.90 -19.72 19.33
C GLN A 106 5.89 -20.08 20.46
N GLU A 107 5.39 -20.20 21.69
CA GLU A 107 6.21 -20.41 22.90
C GLU A 107 6.96 -21.75 22.93
N ASP A 108 6.55 -22.73 22.11
CA ASP A 108 7.10 -24.08 22.03
C ASP A 108 7.72 -24.39 20.65
N ALA A 109 8.13 -23.37 19.90
CA ALA A 109 8.83 -23.55 18.64
C ALA A 109 10.20 -24.21 18.86
N GLU A 110 10.48 -25.30 18.15
CA GLU A 110 11.82 -25.90 18.13
C GLU A 110 12.83 -24.91 17.53
N SER A 111 14.05 -24.85 18.09
CA SER A 111 15.09 -23.87 17.74
C SER A 111 15.63 -23.94 16.30
N GLN A 112 15.19 -24.93 15.50
CA GLN A 112 15.74 -25.25 14.18
C GLN A 112 14.63 -25.38 13.12
N LEU A 113 13.53 -24.63 13.28
CA LEU A 113 12.41 -24.68 12.35
C LEU A 113 12.66 -23.79 11.13
N SER A 114 12.82 -24.40 9.97
CA SER A 114 12.76 -23.70 8.68
C SER A 114 11.32 -23.69 8.15
N TYR A 115 10.90 -22.52 7.65
CA TYR A 115 9.53 -22.27 7.21
C TYR A 115 9.30 -22.79 5.77
N VAL A 116 8.35 -23.71 5.61
CA VAL A 116 8.15 -24.44 4.34
C VAL A 116 7.23 -23.70 3.38
N SER A 117 6.02 -23.34 3.84
CA SER A 117 4.98 -22.66 3.05
C SER A 117 3.73 -22.44 3.91
N TRP A 118 3.03 -21.32 3.71
CA TRP A 118 1.69 -21.11 4.27
C TRP A 118 0.66 -21.89 3.42
N PRO A 119 -0.33 -22.58 4.02
CA PRO A 119 -1.46 -23.09 3.24
C PRO A 119 -2.15 -21.96 2.47
N ASN A 120 -2.73 -22.27 1.32
CA ASN A 120 -3.30 -21.26 0.42
C ASN A 120 -4.28 -20.36 1.20
N LYS A 121 -4.22 -19.03 1.03
CA LYS A 121 -4.97 -18.02 1.84
C LYS A 121 -6.48 -18.25 1.97
N VAL A 122 -7.04 -19.09 1.09
CA VAL A 122 -8.45 -19.48 1.06
C VAL A 122 -8.81 -20.41 2.23
N ASP A 123 -7.89 -21.27 2.62
CA ASP A 123 -8.05 -22.11 3.80
C ASP A 123 -7.63 -21.29 5.01
N ARG A 124 -8.63 -20.85 5.78
CA ARG A 124 -8.43 -20.16 7.07
C ARG A 124 -7.89 -21.16 8.12
N THR A 125 -6.81 -21.85 7.80
CA THR A 125 -6.17 -22.83 8.68
C THR A 125 -5.69 -22.10 9.93
N PRO A 126 -6.22 -22.46 11.11
CA PRO A 126 -5.69 -21.96 12.38
C PRO A 126 -4.20 -22.23 12.49
N PHE A 127 -3.45 -21.28 13.06
CA PHE A 127 -1.99 -21.42 13.21
C PHE A 127 -1.59 -22.66 14.03
N SER A 128 -2.42 -23.06 15.00
CA SER A 128 -2.28 -24.31 15.76
C SER A 128 -2.21 -25.57 14.89
N ASP A 129 -2.87 -25.54 13.73
CA ASP A 129 -3.04 -26.70 12.85
C ASP A 129 -1.88 -26.85 11.85
N ILE A 130 -0.95 -25.89 11.87
CA ILE A 130 0.32 -25.91 11.12
C ILE A 130 1.44 -26.58 11.96
N LYS A 131 1.20 -26.80 13.26
CA LYS A 131 2.11 -27.53 14.15
C LYS A 131 2.43 -28.92 13.60
N GLY A 132 3.71 -29.20 13.36
CA GLY A 132 4.19 -30.47 12.79
C GLY A 132 4.31 -30.50 11.25
N ARG A 133 4.06 -29.39 10.54
CA ARG A 133 4.34 -29.26 9.10
C ARG A 133 5.73 -28.71 8.77
N TYR A 134 6.59 -28.64 9.77
CA TYR A 134 7.97 -28.19 9.63
C TYR A 134 8.86 -29.39 9.31
N TYR A 135 9.82 -29.22 8.40
CA TYR A 135 10.88 -30.19 8.19
C TYR A 135 12.23 -29.59 8.59
N PHE A 136 13.15 -30.47 8.96
CA PHE A 136 14.57 -30.13 9.05
C PHE A 136 15.08 -29.87 7.64
N ASP A 137 15.42 -28.62 7.35
CA ASP A 137 16.17 -28.27 6.15
C ASP A 137 17.66 -28.33 6.48
N ASP A 138 18.33 -29.41 6.09
CA ASP A 138 19.78 -29.56 6.29
C ASP A 138 20.60 -28.49 5.53
N SER A 139 19.98 -27.79 4.58
CA SER A 139 20.60 -26.65 3.89
C SER A 139 20.42 -25.32 4.62
N ASN A 140 19.57 -25.24 5.65
CA ASN A 140 19.19 -24.00 6.35
C ASN A 140 18.79 -22.86 5.39
N GLY A 141 18.04 -23.15 4.32
CA GLY A 141 17.63 -22.15 3.34
C GLY A 141 18.78 -21.58 2.50
N LYS A 142 19.92 -22.27 2.43
CA LYS A 142 21.04 -21.87 1.58
C LYS A 142 20.56 -21.72 0.13
N ASP A 143 20.95 -20.61 -0.49
CA ASP A 143 20.58 -20.22 -1.86
C ASP A 143 19.11 -19.77 -2.06
N VAL A 144 18.36 -19.51 -0.97
CA VAL A 144 17.04 -18.88 -1.03
C VAL A 144 17.12 -17.42 -0.60
N ASP A 145 16.88 -16.49 -1.54
CA ASP A 145 16.78 -15.07 -1.23
C ASP A 145 15.42 -14.75 -0.59
N VAL A 146 15.44 -14.34 0.68
CA VAL A 146 14.25 -13.87 1.40
C VAL A 146 14.24 -12.35 1.46
N TRP A 147 13.26 -11.74 0.81
CA TRP A 147 13.06 -10.29 0.81
C TRP A 147 12.07 -9.91 1.91
N ILE A 148 12.55 -9.13 2.90
CA ILE A 148 11.74 -8.67 4.03
C ILE A 148 11.50 -7.16 3.87
N MET A 149 10.22 -6.76 3.80
CA MET A 149 9.79 -5.36 3.87
C MET A 149 9.34 -5.05 5.29
N ASP A 150 10.23 -4.49 6.10
CA ASP A 150 9.98 -4.11 7.49
C ASP A 150 10.75 -2.82 7.83
N THR A 151 10.57 -2.33 9.05
CA THR A 151 11.34 -1.25 9.67
C THR A 151 12.84 -1.55 9.81
N GLY A 152 13.23 -2.82 9.68
CA GLY A 152 14.62 -3.29 9.72
C GLY A 152 14.76 -4.55 10.55
N ALA A 153 15.99 -5.08 10.64
CA ALA A 153 16.33 -6.19 11.52
C ALA A 153 17.62 -5.89 12.27
N THR A 154 17.71 -6.30 13.54
CA THR A 154 18.97 -6.26 14.28
C THR A 154 19.83 -7.43 13.82
N ILE A 155 20.80 -7.14 12.94
CA ILE A 155 21.70 -8.15 12.36
C ILE A 155 22.52 -8.88 13.44
N GLU A 156 22.74 -8.24 14.58
CA GLU A 156 23.48 -8.79 15.72
C GLU A 156 22.62 -9.58 16.70
N HIS A 157 21.32 -9.78 16.41
CA HIS A 157 20.47 -10.60 17.29
C HIS A 157 20.97 -12.06 17.26
N PRO A 158 21.24 -12.68 18.43
CA PRO A 158 21.75 -14.05 18.52
C PRO A 158 20.74 -15.10 18.08
#